data_AF-A0A645GP94-F1
#
_entry.id   AF-A0A645GP94-F1
#
_cell.length_a   1.000
_cell.length_b   1.000
_cell.length_c   1.000
_cell.angle_alpha   90.00
_cell.angle_beta   90.00
_cell.angle_gamma   90.00
#
_symmetry.space_group_name_H-M   'P 1'
#
loop_
_entity.id
_entity.type
_entity.pdbx_description
1 polymer ?
#
loop_
_entity_poly.entity_id
_entity_poly.type
_entity_poly.pdbx_seq_one_letter_code
_entity_poly.pdbx_strand_id
1 'polypeptide(L)'
;MGTDKAGDIDLVEFSFADDECRLSWNEGATRNTIVCGMDGKTRQSTVRLAGFTLTADSTAAWENENTLTVWTRPLESICQRRLRFEFIGNKVCFKPSSMPDSRCMLEYVSRRIKIYVKNPLLVKLGEKAVLGSLNIVEPTHKGAFVPARAKRETSA
;
A
#
# COMPACT_ATOMS: atom_id res chain seq x y z
N MET A 1 14.20 -16.38 -7.00
CA MET A 1 12.93 -15.84 -6.47
C MET A 1 13.32 -14.79 -5.43
N GLY A 2 12.87 -13.55 -5.59
CA GLY A 2 13.34 -12.39 -4.81
C GLY A 2 12.98 -12.50 -3.33
N THR A 3 13.93 -12.13 -2.48
CA THR A 3 13.82 -12.11 -1.01
C THR A 3 12.97 -10.96 -0.48
N ASP A 4 12.58 -10.01 -1.32
CA ASP A 4 11.76 -8.86 -0.94
C ASP A 4 10.27 -9.25 -1.02
N LYS A 5 9.68 -9.50 0.14
CA LYS A 5 8.24 -9.75 0.25
C LYS A 5 7.49 -8.42 0.05
N ALA A 6 6.54 -8.41 -0.88
CA ALA A 6 5.64 -7.29 -1.06
C ALA A 6 4.91 -6.99 0.27
N GLY A 7 4.95 -5.72 0.71
CA GLY A 7 4.34 -5.30 1.96
C GLY A 7 5.26 -5.36 3.19
N ASP A 8 6.56 -5.64 3.05
CA ASP A 8 7.53 -5.43 4.13
C ASP A 8 7.97 -3.95 4.19
N ILE A 9 7.04 -3.11 4.67
CA ILE A 9 7.17 -1.66 4.65
C ILE A 9 7.77 -1.17 5.97
N ASP A 10 8.89 -0.44 5.90
CA ASP A 10 9.45 0.30 7.03
C ASP A 10 9.88 1.73 6.64
N LEU A 11 10.31 2.50 7.65
CA LEU A 11 10.85 3.85 7.52
C LEU A 11 9.98 4.77 6.64
N VAL A 12 8.68 4.82 6.92
CA VAL A 12 7.76 5.70 6.19
C VAL A 12 8.07 7.17 6.54
N GLU A 13 8.27 7.99 5.52
CA GLU A 13 8.57 9.41 5.63
C GLU A 13 7.61 10.21 4.74
N PHE A 14 7.12 11.32 5.29
CA PHE A 14 6.32 12.30 4.56
C PHE A 14 7.06 13.64 4.52
N SER A 15 7.08 14.25 3.35
CA SER A 15 7.54 15.63 3.17
C SER A 15 6.47 16.41 2.42
N PHE A 16 5.98 17.48 3.03
CA PHE A 16 4.89 18.30 2.50
C PHE A 16 5.45 19.59 1.89
N ALA A 17 4.91 19.93 0.72
CA ALA A 17 5.01 21.22 0.07
C ALA A 17 3.58 21.75 -0.17
N ASP A 18 3.44 22.89 -0.86
CA ASP A 18 2.14 23.56 -1.03
C ASP A 18 1.08 22.63 -1.65
N ASP A 19 1.33 22.13 -2.86
CA ASP A 19 0.40 21.27 -3.61
C ASP A 19 0.88 19.81 -3.69
N GLU A 20 1.93 19.43 -2.95
CA GLU A 20 2.56 18.13 -3.07
C GLU A 20 2.86 17.48 -1.71
N CYS A 21 2.67 16.17 -1.65
CA CYS A 21 3.15 15.31 -0.59
C CYS A 21 4.09 14.26 -1.17
N ARG A 22 5.36 14.26 -0.74
CA ARG A 22 6.29 13.17 -1.03
C ARG A 22 6.14 12.10 0.05
N LEU A 23 5.80 10.89 -0.37
CA LEU A 23 5.75 9.70 0.47
C LEU A 23 6.91 8.79 0.09
N SER A 24 7.79 8.51 1.04
CA SER A 24 8.89 7.58 0.87
C SER A 24 8.84 6.45 1.89
N TRP A 25 9.19 5.23 1.47
CA TRP A 25 9.21 4.04 2.33
C TRP A 25 10.26 3.05 1.84
N ASN A 26 10.71 2.17 2.72
CA ASN A 26 11.50 1.02 2.28
C ASN A 26 10.57 -0.16 2.03
N GLU A 27 10.87 -0.93 1.00
CA GLU A 27 10.35 -2.27 0.79
C GLU A 27 11.55 -3.19 0.56
N GLY A 28 11.90 -3.98 1.59
CA GLY A 28 13.19 -4.69 1.63
C GLY A 28 14.38 -3.74 1.48
N ALA A 29 15.28 -4.01 0.54
CA ALA A 29 16.44 -3.15 0.25
C ALA A 29 16.13 -1.91 -0.61
N THR A 30 14.89 -1.75 -1.09
CA THR A 30 14.52 -0.71 -2.04
C THR A 30 13.87 0.47 -1.32
N ARG A 31 14.43 1.68 -1.47
CA ARG A 31 13.75 2.93 -1.08
C ARG A 31 12.84 3.39 -2.22
N ASN A 32 11.54 3.36 -1.99
CA ASN A 32 10.54 3.91 -2.90
C ASN A 32 10.17 5.33 -2.49
N THR A 33 9.90 6.18 -3.47
CA THR A 33 9.38 7.53 -3.28
C THR A 33 8.34 7.82 -4.35
N ILE A 34 7.17 8.30 -3.92
CA ILE A 34 6.17 8.87 -4.82
C ILE A 34 5.93 10.32 -4.47
N VAL A 35 5.71 11.13 -5.50
CA VAL A 35 5.12 12.47 -5.37
C VAL A 35 3.62 12.32 -5.53
N CYS A 36 2.86 12.90 -4.61
CA CYS A 36 1.40 12.88 -4.63
C CYS A 36 0.91 14.32 -4.77
N GLY A 37 0.00 14.58 -5.71
CA GLY A 37 -0.66 15.88 -5.75
C GLY A 37 -1.72 15.99 -4.65
N MET A 38 -1.72 17.12 -3.95
CA MET A 38 -2.71 17.50 -2.93
C MET A 38 -3.75 18.50 -3.46
N ASP A 39 -3.54 18.99 -4.69
CA ASP A 39 -4.42 19.88 -5.45
C ASP A 39 -5.52 19.13 -6.25
N GLY A 40 -5.68 17.84 -6.02
CA GLY A 40 -6.59 16.97 -6.76
C GLY A 40 -6.09 16.52 -8.14
N LYS A 41 -4.88 16.92 -8.56
CA LYS A 41 -4.26 16.46 -9.81
C LYS A 41 -3.22 15.38 -9.49
N THR A 42 -3.14 14.34 -10.30
CA THR A 42 -2.13 13.29 -10.08
C THR A 42 -0.72 13.82 -10.29
N ARG A 43 0.24 13.18 -9.62
CA ARG A 43 1.67 13.30 -9.91
C ARG A 43 2.20 11.91 -10.22
N GLN A 44 3.09 11.84 -11.22
CA GLN A 44 3.62 10.59 -11.72
C GLN A 44 4.99 10.33 -11.07
N SER A 45 5.27 9.08 -10.70
CA SER A 45 6.54 8.67 -10.13
C SER A 45 6.88 7.24 -10.54
N THR A 46 8.17 6.93 -10.65
CA THR A 46 8.63 5.56 -10.85
C THR A 46 8.84 4.89 -9.50
N VAL A 47 8.26 3.71 -9.31
CA VAL A 47 8.41 2.90 -8.09
C VAL A 47 8.85 1.48 -8.45
N ARG A 48 9.50 0.81 -7.50
CA ARG A 48 9.88 -0.60 -7.63
C ARG A 48 9.20 -1.41 -6.53
N LEU A 49 8.16 -2.14 -6.92
CA LEU A 49 7.30 -2.92 -6.02
C LEU A 49 7.36 -4.39 -6.40
N ALA A 50 7.59 -5.27 -5.42
CA ALA A 50 7.67 -6.72 -5.62
C ALA A 50 8.62 -7.14 -6.78
N GLY A 51 9.69 -6.37 -7.01
CA GLY A 51 10.67 -6.60 -8.08
C GLY A 51 10.31 -6.00 -9.45
N PHE A 52 9.13 -5.40 -9.61
CA PHE A 52 8.71 -4.74 -10.86
C PHE A 52 8.95 -3.24 -10.78
N THR A 53 9.49 -2.65 -11.85
CA THR A 53 9.51 -1.20 -12.05
C THR A 53 8.18 -0.77 -12.66
N LEU A 54 7.49 0.13 -11.99
CA LEU A 54 6.14 0.57 -12.33
C LEU A 54 6.08 2.09 -12.35
N THR A 55 5.18 2.61 -13.17
CA THR A 55 4.86 4.03 -13.22
C THR A 55 3.59 4.26 -12.42
N ALA A 56 3.62 5.10 -11.40
CA ALA A 56 2.50 5.30 -10.49
C ALA A 56 1.98 6.74 -10.53
N ASP A 57 0.69 6.89 -10.80
CA ASP A 57 -0.04 8.14 -10.61
C ASP A 57 -0.55 8.20 -9.16
N SER A 58 -0.25 9.30 -8.46
CA SER A 58 -0.57 9.40 -7.04
C SER A 58 -1.17 10.76 -6.66
N THR A 59 -2.12 10.72 -5.73
CA THR A 59 -2.71 11.88 -5.04
C THR A 59 -2.75 11.63 -3.54
N ALA A 60 -2.83 12.69 -2.74
CA ALA A 60 -2.97 12.59 -1.30
C ALA A 60 -3.89 13.68 -0.77
N ALA A 61 -4.66 13.39 0.26
CA ALA A 61 -5.51 14.37 0.93
C ALA A 61 -5.71 14.02 2.40
N TRP A 62 -5.74 15.05 3.22
CA TRP A 62 -6.23 14.92 4.59
C TRP A 62 -7.75 14.75 4.55
N GLU A 63 -8.24 13.64 5.07
CA GLU A 63 -9.69 13.42 5.22
C GLU A 63 -10.25 14.14 6.45
N ASN A 64 -9.38 14.33 7.44
CA ASN A 64 -9.59 15.08 8.67
C ASN A 64 -8.22 15.40 9.29
N GLU A 65 -8.21 16.07 10.44
CA GLU A 65 -7.00 16.51 11.15
C GLU A 65 -5.98 15.40 11.46
N ASN A 66 -6.44 14.14 11.55
CA ASN A 66 -5.62 13.01 12.00
C ASN A 66 -5.52 11.89 10.96
N THR A 67 -6.09 12.07 9.78
CA THR A 67 -6.13 11.01 8.76
C THR A 67 -5.66 11.53 7.41
N LEU A 68 -4.49 11.06 6.96
CA LEU A 68 -4.00 11.26 5.60
C LEU A 68 -4.28 10.02 4.77
N THR A 69 -4.88 10.20 3.60
CA THR A 69 -5.03 9.12 2.63
C THR A 69 -4.20 9.43 1.39
N VAL A 70 -3.42 8.44 0.97
CA VAL A 70 -2.69 8.44 -0.30
C VAL A 70 -3.35 7.45 -1.24
N TRP A 71 -3.67 7.90 -2.44
CA TRP A 71 -4.11 7.04 -3.54
C TRP A 71 -2.95 6.92 -4.52
N THR A 72 -2.62 5.69 -4.89
CA THR A 72 -1.56 5.42 -5.86
C THR A 72 -2.01 4.34 -6.83
N ARG A 73 -1.87 4.58 -8.12
CA ARG A 73 -2.27 3.65 -9.18
C ARG A 73 -1.06 3.39 -10.08
N PRO A 74 -0.43 2.21 -9.98
CA PRO A 74 0.49 1.76 -11.01
C PRO A 74 -0.25 1.63 -12.34
N LEU A 75 0.26 2.27 -13.40
CA LEU A 75 -0.36 2.31 -14.72
C LEU A 75 -0.31 0.94 -15.42
N GLU A 76 0.69 0.14 -15.07
CA GLU A 76 0.88 -1.22 -15.57
C GLU A 76 0.10 -2.27 -14.76
N SER A 77 -0.63 -1.86 -13.71
CA SER A 77 -1.44 -2.75 -12.87
C SER A 77 -2.94 -2.44 -12.98
N ILE A 78 -3.76 -3.45 -12.68
CA ILE A 78 -5.22 -3.35 -12.72
C ILE A 78 -5.75 -2.64 -11.47
N CYS A 79 -5.05 -2.76 -10.34
CA CYS A 79 -5.53 -2.27 -9.05
C CYS A 79 -4.89 -0.93 -8.67
N GLN A 80 -5.72 -0.02 -8.20
CA GLN A 80 -5.28 1.12 -7.41
C GLN A 80 -5.07 0.68 -5.96
N ARG A 81 -4.11 1.30 -5.27
CA ARG A 81 -3.95 1.20 -3.81
C ARG A 81 -4.38 2.49 -3.13
N ARG A 82 -5.02 2.33 -1.98
CA ARG A 82 -5.33 3.40 -1.03
C ARG A 82 -4.62 3.08 0.28
N LEU A 83 -3.70 3.96 0.65
CA LEU A 83 -2.92 3.89 1.88
C LEU A 83 -3.51 4.91 2.86
N ARG A 84 -4.24 4.44 3.87
CA ARG A 84 -4.83 5.30 4.89
C ARG A 84 -3.94 5.31 6.12
N PHE A 85 -3.46 6.50 6.50
CA PHE A 85 -2.63 6.73 7.69
C PHE A 85 -3.46 7.47 8.74
N GLU A 86 -3.63 6.85 9.91
CA GLU A 86 -4.29 7.42 11.07
C GLU A 86 -3.23 7.75 12.13
N PHE A 87 -3.14 9.04 12.48
CA PHE A 87 -2.21 9.58 13.46
C PHE A 87 -2.90 9.70 14.82
N ILE A 88 -2.37 9.03 15.83
CA ILE A 88 -2.92 8.99 17.18
C ILE A 88 -1.82 9.37 18.17
N GLY A 89 -1.70 10.67 18.44
CA GLY A 89 -0.59 11.23 19.20
C GLY A 89 0.75 10.95 18.51
N ASN A 90 1.61 10.15 19.14
CA ASN A 90 2.90 9.76 18.56
C ASN A 90 2.88 8.43 17.78
N LYS A 91 1.72 7.79 17.68
CA LYS A 91 1.54 6.50 16.99
C LYS A 91 0.89 6.71 15.64
N VAL A 92 1.21 5.83 14.70
CA VAL A 92 0.60 5.80 13.37
C VAL A 92 0.10 4.40 13.10
N CYS A 93 -1.16 4.30 12.68
CA CYS A 93 -1.71 3.09 12.11
C CYS A 93 -1.83 3.34 10.61
N PHE A 94 -1.35 2.43 9.76
CA PHE A 94 -1.66 2.52 8.34
C PHE A 94 -2.21 1.22 7.79
N LYS A 95 -3.24 1.35 6.95
CA LYS A 95 -3.89 0.22 6.31
C LYS A 95 -3.85 0.40 4.79
N PRO A 96 -3.10 -0.45 4.06
CA PRO A 96 -3.25 -0.55 2.62
C PRO A 96 -4.58 -1.22 2.30
N SER A 97 -5.22 -0.75 1.24
CA SER A 97 -6.40 -1.37 0.65
C SER A 97 -6.35 -1.25 -0.86
N SER A 98 -6.91 -2.22 -1.55
CA SER A 98 -6.96 -2.25 -3.01
C SER A 98 -8.31 -1.75 -3.53
N MET A 99 -8.30 -1.19 -4.73
CA MET A 99 -9.48 -0.89 -5.52
C MET A 99 -9.30 -1.52 -6.91
N PRO A 100 -10.13 -2.51 -7.30
CA PRO A 100 -11.26 -3.09 -6.54
C PRO A 100 -10.83 -3.76 -5.22
N ASP A 101 -11.75 -3.83 -4.28
CA ASP A 101 -11.53 -4.37 -2.93
C ASP A 101 -11.01 -5.81 -2.96
N SER A 102 -9.95 -6.09 -2.18
CA SER A 102 -9.29 -7.40 -2.17
C SER A 102 -10.20 -8.52 -1.68
N ARG A 103 -11.14 -8.25 -0.77
CA ARG A 103 -12.12 -9.25 -0.35
C ARG A 103 -13.05 -9.59 -1.50
N CYS A 104 -13.54 -8.61 -2.24
CA CYS A 104 -14.35 -8.85 -3.43
C CYS A 104 -13.59 -9.71 -4.46
N MET A 105 -12.32 -9.39 -4.73
CA MET A 105 -11.47 -10.16 -5.63
C MET A 105 -11.25 -11.60 -5.14
N LEU A 106 -10.95 -11.80 -3.86
CA LEU A 106 -10.75 -13.12 -3.27
C LEU A 106 -12.03 -13.94 -3.20
N GLU A 107 -13.18 -13.32 -2.92
CA GLU A 107 -14.50 -13.97 -2.98
C GLU A 107 -14.83 -14.44 -4.39
N TYR A 108 -14.52 -13.62 -5.40
CA TYR A 108 -14.71 -14.00 -6.79
C TYR A 108 -13.87 -15.22 -7.18
N VAL A 109 -12.59 -15.23 -6.78
CA VAL A 109 -11.70 -16.38 -7.00
C VAL A 109 -12.17 -17.61 -6.22
N SER A 110 -12.55 -17.44 -4.95
CA SER A 110 -12.96 -18.56 -4.10
C SER A 110 -14.21 -19.25 -4.62
N ARG A 111 -15.21 -18.50 -5.10
CA ARG A 111 -16.43 -19.07 -5.67
C ARG A 111 -16.18 -19.90 -6.93
N ARG A 112 -15.12 -19.58 -7.70
CA ARG A 112 -14.75 -20.32 -8.92
C ARG A 112 -14.05 -21.64 -8.63
N ILE A 113 -13.59 -21.90 -7.41
CA ILE A 113 -12.96 -23.19 -7.05
C ILE A 113 -13.91 -24.38 -7.25
N LYS A 114 -15.22 -24.15 -7.15
CA LYS A 114 -16.31 -25.11 -7.41
C LYS A 114 -16.28 -25.70 -8.83
N ILE A 115 -15.68 -24.98 -9.79
CA ILE A 115 -15.51 -25.46 -11.17
C ILE A 115 -14.54 -26.65 -11.20
N TYR A 116 -13.51 -26.63 -10.35
CA TYR A 116 -12.42 -27.61 -10.36
C TYR A 116 -12.58 -28.67 -9.25
N VAL A 117 -13.15 -28.30 -8.10
CA VAL A 117 -13.31 -29.19 -6.95
C VAL A 117 -14.79 -29.47 -6.72
N LYS A 118 -15.19 -30.73 -6.92
CA LYS A 118 -16.59 -31.17 -6.76
C LYS A 118 -16.97 -31.53 -5.32
N ASN A 119 -16.00 -31.77 -4.43
CA ASN A 119 -16.26 -32.13 -3.04
C ASN A 119 -16.70 -30.88 -2.23
N PRO A 120 -17.95 -30.83 -1.70
CA PRO A 120 -18.46 -29.63 -1.03
C PRO A 120 -17.72 -29.26 0.25
N LEU A 121 -17.16 -30.23 0.97
CA LEU A 121 -16.39 -29.97 2.20
C LEU A 121 -15.05 -29.31 1.88
N LEU A 122 -14.35 -29.80 0.86
CA LEU A 122 -13.09 -29.20 0.40
C LEU A 122 -13.30 -27.80 -0.14
N VAL A 123 -14.40 -27.56 -0.87
CA VAL A 123 -14.78 -26.22 -1.33
C VAL A 123 -14.99 -25.27 -0.17
N LYS A 124 -15.80 -25.65 0.84
CA LYS A 124 -16.05 -24.79 2.01
C LYS A 124 -14.78 -24.50 2.80
N LEU A 125 -13.91 -25.50 2.96
CA LEU A 125 -12.62 -25.32 3.64
C LEU A 125 -11.72 -24.36 2.87
N GLY A 126 -11.64 -24.52 1.54
CA GLY A 126 -10.89 -23.65 0.64
C GLY A 126 -11.40 -22.22 0.64
N GLU A 127 -12.72 -22.01 0.54
CA GLU A 127 -13.35 -20.69 0.62
C GLU A 127 -13.00 -19.99 1.95
N LYS A 128 -13.10 -20.69 3.08
CA LYS A 128 -12.75 -20.14 4.39
C LYS A 128 -11.26 -19.80 4.50
N ALA A 129 -10.38 -20.64 3.96
CA ALA A 129 -8.94 -20.41 3.97
C ALA A 129 -8.57 -19.15 3.14
N VAL A 130 -9.13 -19.02 1.94
CA VAL A 130 -8.92 -17.85 1.07
C VAL A 130 -9.38 -16.57 1.74
N LEU A 131 -10.57 -16.54 2.33
CA LEU A 131 -11.06 -15.35 3.04
C LEU A 131 -10.25 -15.02 4.30
N GLY A 132 -9.74 -16.05 4.99
CA GLY A 132 -8.83 -15.88 6.13
C GLY A 132 -7.50 -15.24 5.76
N SER A 133 -7.07 -15.31 4.50
CA SER A 133 -5.81 -14.73 4.02
C SER A 133 -5.83 -13.21 3.85
N LEU A 134 -6.99 -12.55 3.98
CA LEU A 134 -7.13 -11.11 3.76
C LEU A 134 -6.14 -10.26 4.58
N ASN A 135 -5.99 -10.59 5.86
CA ASN A 135 -5.09 -9.87 6.76
C ASN A 135 -3.60 -10.11 6.44
N ILE A 136 -3.29 -11.10 5.59
CA ILE A 136 -1.94 -11.37 5.08
C ILE A 136 -1.68 -10.55 3.81
N VAL A 137 -2.69 -10.40 2.96
CA VAL A 137 -2.60 -9.63 1.71
C VAL A 137 -2.64 -8.12 1.96
N GLU A 138 -3.47 -7.68 2.90
CA GLU A 138 -3.64 -6.28 3.30
C GLU A 138 -3.44 -6.11 4.82
N PRO A 139 -2.20 -6.34 5.32
CA PRO A 139 -1.91 -6.24 6.74
C PRO A 139 -2.07 -4.80 7.23
N THR A 140 -2.59 -4.63 8.44
CA THR A 140 -2.55 -3.33 9.12
C THR A 140 -1.18 -3.14 9.75
N HIS A 141 -0.51 -2.06 9.40
CA HIS A 141 0.80 -1.70 9.92
C HIS A 141 0.65 -0.73 11.08
N LYS A 142 1.55 -0.85 12.06
CA LYS A 142 1.60 0.01 13.23
C LYS A 142 3.01 0.55 13.37
N GLY A 143 3.13 1.84 13.59
CA GLY A 143 4.39 2.54 13.78
C GLY A 143 4.27 3.66 14.80
N ALA A 144 5.37 4.35 15.01
CA ALA A 144 5.45 5.55 15.83
C ALA A 144 6.38 6.56 15.15
N PHE A 145 6.21 7.85 15.46
CA PHE A 145 7.15 8.85 14.99
C PHE A 145 8.54 8.60 15.58
N VAL A 146 9.54 8.71 14.72
CA VAL A 146 10.94 8.65 15.09
C VAL A 146 11.56 10.03 14.94
N PRO A 147 12.62 10.36 15.69
CA PRO A 147 13.34 11.62 15.51
C PRO A 147 13.76 11.79 14.05
N ALA A 148 13.64 13.00 13.53
CA ALA A 148 14.09 13.31 12.17
C ALA A 148 15.57 12.93 12.01
N ARG A 149 15.90 12.17 10.97
CA ARG A 149 17.31 11.95 10.62
C ARG A 149 17.92 13.30 10.22
N ALA A 150 19.10 13.60 10.75
CA ALA A 150 19.89 14.73 10.28
C ALA A 150 20.04 14.62 8.75
N LYS A 151 19.76 15.71 8.02
CA LYS A 151 20.00 15.77 6.57
C LYS A 151 21.46 15.40 6.35
N ARG A 152 21.74 14.32 5.61
CA ARG A 152 23.08 14.13 5.06
C ARG A 152 23.29 15.25 4.06
N GLU A 153 24.16 16.19 4.39
CA GLU A 153 24.69 17.15 3.42
C GLU A 153 25.32 16.33 2.30
N THR A 154 24.63 16.21 1.17
CA THR A 154 25.26 15.77 -0.07
C THR A 154 26.19 16.90 -0.48
N SER A 155 27.48 16.74 -0.20
CA SER A 155 28.54 17.56 -0.80
C SER A 155 28.40 17.51 -2.32
N ALA A 156 28.47 18.69 -2.92
CA ALA A 156 28.40 18.95 -4.35
C ALA A 156 29.52 18.26 -5.14
#